data_AF-A0A563CGX9-F1
#
_entry.id   AF-A0A563CGX9-F1
#
_cell.length_a   1.000
_cell.length_b   1.000
_cell.length_c   1.000
_cell.angle_alpha   90.00
_cell.angle_beta   90.00
_cell.angle_gamma   90.00
#
_symmetry.space_group_name_H-M   'P 1'
#
loop_
_entity.id
_entity.type
_entity.pdbx_description
1 polymer ?
#
loop_
_entity_poly.entity_id
_entity_poly.type
_entity_poly.pdbx_seq_one_letter_code
_entity_poly.pdbx_strand_id
1 'polypeptide(L)' 'MPNRRDLNDIASYLVPNPGDEAWVVDPNQPEHMHHGQTSGEPHSDGYYMYNEGTPSWLKYHSDDKEDEE' A
#
# COMPACT_ATOMS: atom_id res chain seq x y z
N MET A 1 10.53 6.16 -4.71
CA MET A 1 9.30 5.37 -4.91
C MET A 1 9.60 4.27 -5.92
N PRO A 2 9.10 3.04 -5.72
CA PRO A 2 9.24 1.95 -6.69
C PRO A 2 8.63 2.34 -8.04
N ASN A 3 9.21 1.91 -9.16
CA ASN A 3 8.60 2.19 -10.45
C ASN A 3 7.36 1.32 -10.66
N ARG A 4 6.39 1.82 -11.44
CA ARG A 4 5.14 1.10 -11.77
C ARG A 4 5.36 -0.32 -12.33
N ARG A 5 6.47 -0.55 -13.05
CA ARG A 5 6.85 -1.89 -13.53
C ARG A 5 7.22 -2.83 -12.39
N ASP A 6 8.03 -2.35 -11.44
CA ASP A 6 8.46 -3.15 -10.29
C ASP A 6 7.25 -3.57 -9.44
N LEU A 7 6.27 -2.67 -9.25
CA LEU A 7 5.04 -2.98 -8.49
C LEU A 7 4.15 -4.01 -9.20
N ASN A 8 4.09 -4.00 -10.53
CA ASN A 8 3.37 -5.03 -11.29
C ASN A 8 4.05 -6.39 -11.19
N ASP A 9 5.39 -6.42 -11.23
CA ASP A 9 6.16 -7.65 -11.10
C ASP A 9 6.02 -8.23 -9.68
N ILE A 10 6.05 -7.37 -8.65
CA ILE A 10 5.80 -7.76 -7.26
C ILE A 10 4.36 -8.26 -7.07
N ALA A 11 3.36 -7.57 -7.62
CA ALA A 11 1.96 -8.02 -7.55
C ALA A 11 1.78 -9.39 -8.25
N SER A 12 2.41 -9.59 -9.40
CA SER A 12 2.36 -10.89 -10.11
C SER A 12 2.99 -12.03 -9.32
N TYR A 13 3.98 -11.72 -8.47
CA TYR A 13 4.62 -12.70 -7.58
C TYR A 13 3.80 -12.97 -6.31
N LEU A 14 3.23 -11.93 -5.70
CA LEU A 14 2.54 -12.04 -4.39
C LEU A 14 1.08 -12.45 -4.50
N VAL A 15 0.38 -12.03 -5.55
CA VAL A 15 -1.04 -12.35 -5.79
C VAL A 15 -1.23 -13.05 -7.13
N PRO A 16 -0.62 -14.24 -7.33
CA PRO A 16 -0.60 -14.89 -8.64
C PRO A 16 -1.97 -15.43 -9.10
N ASN A 17 -2.88 -15.74 -8.18
CA ASN A 17 -4.18 -16.34 -8.50
C ASN A 17 -5.35 -15.36 -8.29
N PRO A 18 -6.45 -15.52 -9.05
CA PRO A 18 -7.68 -14.79 -8.78
C PRO A 18 -8.19 -15.03 -7.36
N GLY A 19 -8.48 -13.96 -6.63
CA GLY A 19 -8.89 -13.96 -5.23
C GLY A 19 -7.73 -13.78 -4.24
N ASP A 20 -6.48 -13.76 -4.71
CA ASP A 20 -5.34 -13.47 -3.83
C ASP A 20 -5.27 -11.97 -3.48
N GLU A 21 -4.93 -11.69 -2.23
CA GLU A 21 -4.78 -10.35 -1.67
C GLU A 21 -3.53 -10.28 -0.78
N ALA A 22 -2.80 -9.16 -0.83
CA ALA A 22 -1.60 -8.93 -0.04
C ALA A 22 -1.39 -7.45 0.31
N TRP A 23 -0.80 -7.21 1.48
CA TRP A 23 -0.33 -5.88 1.90
C TRP A 23 1.19 -5.84 1.90
N VAL A 24 1.74 -4.79 1.30
CA VAL A 24 3.20 -4.55 1.22
C VAL A 24 3.51 -3.18 1.79
N VAL A 25 4.32 -3.12 2.84
CA VAL A 25 4.80 -1.86 3.42
C VAL A 25 5.77 -1.18 2.45
N ASP A 26 5.66 0.14 2.22
CA ASP A 26 6.63 0.87 1.41
C ASP A 26 7.90 1.12 2.23
N PRO A 27 9.05 0.47 1.90
CA PRO A 27 10.27 0.63 2.67
C PRO A 27 10.87 2.05 2.59
N ASN A 28 10.42 2.88 1.65
CA ASN A 28 10.86 4.27 1.51
C ASN A 28 10.01 5.25 2.31
N GLN A 29 8.90 4.78 2.90
CA GLN A 29 8.05 5.54 3.80
C GLN A 29 8.04 4.79 5.14
N PRO A 30 9.08 4.98 5.97
CA PRO A 30 9.10 4.37 7.29
C PRO A 30 7.87 4.80 8.10
N GLU A 31 7.56 4.02 9.13
CA GLU A 31 6.48 4.34 10.07
C GLU A 31 6.56 5.80 10.52
N HIS A 32 5.47 6.53 10.32
CA HIS A 32 5.39 7.95 10.61
C HIS A 32 4.06 8.30 11.26
N MET A 33 4.02 9.43 11.94
CA MET A 33 2.79 9.98 12.49
C MET A 33 2.12 10.83 11.42
N HIS A 34 0.78 10.87 11.43
CA HIS A 34 0.03 11.85 10.64
C HIS A 34 0.49 13.28 10.97
N HIS A 35 0.33 14.19 10.00
CA HIS A 35 0.67 15.59 10.23
C HIS A 35 -0.13 16.18 11.40
N GLY A 36 0.56 16.56 12.47
CA GLY A 36 -0.04 17.10 13.69
C GLY A 36 -0.32 16.06 14.79
N GLN A 37 -0.11 14.78 14.53
CA GLN A 37 -0.20 13.73 15.54
C GLN A 37 1.10 13.67 16.37
N THR A 38 1.00 13.92 17.67
CA THR A 38 2.15 13.89 18.60
C THR A 38 2.23 12.63 19.46
N SER A 39 1.20 11.77 19.43
CA SER A 39 1.12 10.52 20.19
C SER A 39 0.16 9.51 19.54
N GLY A 40 0.30 8.22 19.86
CA GLY A 40 -0.52 7.13 19.30
C GLY A 40 0.33 6.05 18.62
N GLU A 41 -0.31 5.15 17.88
CA GLU A 41 0.40 4.21 16.99
C GLU A 41 0.82 4.94 15.70
N PRO A 42 2.06 4.75 15.23
CA PRO A 42 2.51 5.27 13.95
C PRO A 42 1.87 4.47 12.80
N HIS A 43 1.82 5.09 11.64
CA HIS A 43 1.23 4.51 10.44
C HIS A 43 2.30 4.11 9.44
N SER A 44 2.03 3.04 8.70
CA SER A 44 2.86 2.60 7.59
C SER A 44 2.11 2.85 6.29
N ASP A 45 2.75 3.61 5.40
CA ASP A 45 2.33 3.63 4.00
C ASP A 45 2.62 2.28 3.34
N GLY A 46 1.82 1.93 2.34
CA GLY A 46 1.99 0.67 1.67
C GLY A 46 1.26 0.57 0.35
N TYR A 47 1.24 -0.66 -0.16
CA TYR A 47 0.55 -1.03 -1.37
C TYR A 47 -0.38 -2.19 -1.03
N TYR A 48 -1.65 -2.01 -1.34
CA TYR A 48 -2.60 -3.10 -1.37
C TYR A 48 -2.54 -3.76 -2.75
N MET A 49 -2.20 -5.04 -2.79
CA MET A 49 -2.10 -5.82 -4.02
C MET A 49 -3.22 -6.85 -4.04
N TYR A 50 -3.85 -7.02 -5.20
CA TYR A 50 -5.01 -7.90 -5.36
C TYR A 50 -5.10 -8.43 -6.78
N ASN A 51 -5.83 -9.53 -6.97
CA ASN A 51 -6.00 -10.15 -8.28
C ASN A 51 -7.47 -10.57 -8.50
N GLU A 52 -8.19 -9.85 -9.36
CA GLU A 52 -9.57 -10.18 -9.79
C GLU A 52 -9.61 -10.88 -11.16
N GLY A 53 -8.51 -11.53 -11.56
CA GLY A 53 -8.27 -12.04 -12.91
C GLY A 53 -7.07 -11.36 -13.59
N THR A 54 -6.55 -10.27 -13.02
CA THR A 54 -5.26 -9.66 -13.38
C THR A 54 -4.63 -9.05 -12.13
N PRO A 55 -3.37 -9.37 -11.80
CA PRO A 55 -2.65 -8.75 -10.69
C PRO A 55 -2.63 -7.22 -10.81
N SER A 56 -3.05 -6.56 -9.75
CA SER A 56 -3.21 -5.11 -9.65
C SER A 56 -2.74 -4.63 -8.28
N TRP A 57 -2.51 -3.34 -8.15
CA TRP A 57 -2.10 -2.72 -6.90
C TRP A 57 -2.67 -1.32 -6.75
N LEU A 58 -2.94 -0.93 -5.51
CA LEU A 58 -3.36 0.39 -5.09
C LEU A 58 -2.36 0.90 -4.07
N LYS A 59 -1.93 2.16 -4.22
CA LYS A 59 -1.11 2.81 -3.20
C LYS A 59 -2.04 3.21 -2.06
N TYR A 60 -1.69 2.80 -0.85
CA TYR A 60 -2.35 3.20 0.36
C TYR A 60 -1.47 4.20 1.08
N HIS A 61 -1.95 5.43 1.18
CA HIS A 61 -1.38 6.41 2.08
C HIS A 61 -2.17 6.38 3.36
N SER A 62 -1.50 6.21 4.50
CA SER A 62 -2.19 6.27 5.78
C SER A 62 -2.87 7.63 5.96
N ASP A 63 -2.21 8.71 5.51
CA ASP A 63 -2.71 10.10 5.51
C ASP A 63 -4.03 10.32 4.73
N ASP A 64 -4.49 9.38 3.90
CA ASP A 64 -5.73 9.54 3.10
C ASP A 64 -7.03 9.37 3.92
N LYS A 65 -7.00 9.58 5.24
CA LYS A 65 -8.21 9.70 6.06
C LYS A 65 -8.51 11.15 6.42
N GLU A 66 -9.63 11.60 5.86
CA GLU A 66 -10.48 12.75 6.20
C GLU A 66 -10.31 14.04 5.37
N ASP A 67 -10.68 13.96 4.09
CA ASP A 67 -11.45 15.03 3.43
C ASP A 67 -12.78 14.42 2.90
N GLU A 68 -13.57 13.80 3.79
CA GLU A 68 -15.02 13.64 3.58
C GLU A 68 -15.73 14.63 4.52
N GLU A 69 -15.88 15.88 4.07
CA GLU A 69 -16.87 16.84 4.58
C GLU A 69 -18.03 16.98 3.58
#